data_AF-A0A957BS03-F1
#
_entry.id   AF-A0A957BS03-F1
#
_cell.length_a   1.000
_cell.length_b   1.000
_cell.length_c   1.000
_cell.angle_alpha   90.00
_cell.angle_beta   90.00
_cell.angle_gamma   90.00
#
_symmetry.space_group_name_H-M   'P 1'
#
loop_
_entity.id
_entity.type
_entity.pdbx_description
1 polymer ?
#
loop_
_entity_poly.entity_id
_entity_poly.type
_entity_poly.pdbx_seq_one_letter_code
_entity_poly.pdbx_strand_id
1 'polypeptide(L)'
;TRYRSYHGATFAAMTAGGDPRRLGNEPGVPWIVRMPDPYAYRNPAYRGRTQEEGDLIIAEQIEEIVEMEGPGEIAAIMVEGYSGSSGIIQPSALYFKRLREICDKYGILLIVDEVMSGFGRTGEWFGIDHYPEVQPDIMALAKGITSGYVPLGAAVVSEPIAAFFDDHTLIAGLTYSAHPLACAAGVETIQVYRDENLIDRSRELGKVLRKGLVDLAEKHPVIGDVRGTGLHQMIELVKNRDTREPMSPFNKPMTDPMKAASAALKEKGLQTMVRWNMIFSTPPLIITEAQLQEGLDILDSVLTGLDQHYEG
;
A
#
# COMPACT_ATOMS: atom_id res chain seq x y z
N THR A 1 -5.83 -7.63 11.13
CA THR A 1 -5.71 -6.89 9.84
C THR A 1 -6.21 -5.46 10.00
N ARG A 2 -5.95 -4.53 9.07
CA ARG A 2 -6.19 -3.08 9.27
C ARG A 2 -7.49 -2.55 8.64
N TYR A 3 -8.07 -1.47 9.19
CA TYR A 3 -9.33 -0.84 8.74
C TYR A 3 -9.32 -0.21 7.33
N ARG A 4 -8.16 0.09 6.72
CA ARG A 4 -8.10 0.60 5.34
C ARG A 4 -7.48 -0.37 4.34
N SER A 5 -6.94 -1.48 4.82
CA SER A 5 -6.17 -2.44 4.02
C SER A 5 -6.97 -3.05 2.86
N TYR A 6 -6.27 -3.50 1.82
CA TYR A 6 -6.88 -4.28 0.75
C TYR A 6 -6.07 -5.53 0.44
N HIS A 7 -6.68 -6.70 0.68
CA HIS A 7 -6.01 -8.01 0.55
C HIS A 7 -6.58 -8.89 -0.56
N GLY A 8 -7.50 -8.35 -1.38
CA GLY A 8 -8.08 -9.07 -2.52
C GLY A 8 -9.60 -9.04 -2.54
N ALA A 9 -10.19 -9.83 -3.45
CA ALA A 9 -11.63 -9.80 -3.73
C ALA A 9 -12.31 -11.19 -3.65
N THR A 10 -11.60 -12.24 -3.23
CA THR A 10 -12.28 -13.48 -2.82
C THR A 10 -13.00 -13.25 -1.50
N PHE A 11 -13.97 -14.11 -1.13
CA PHE A 11 -14.80 -13.88 0.05
C PHE A 11 -13.98 -13.63 1.33
N ALA A 12 -13.03 -14.53 1.65
CA ALA A 12 -12.15 -14.37 2.80
C ALA A 12 -11.18 -13.18 2.68
N ALA A 13 -10.57 -12.96 1.51
CA ALA A 13 -9.62 -11.86 1.30
C ALA A 13 -10.30 -10.49 1.39
N MET A 14 -11.52 -10.37 0.87
CA MET A 14 -12.34 -9.16 0.98
C MET A 14 -12.72 -8.92 2.44
N THR A 15 -13.12 -9.96 3.19
CA THR A 15 -13.40 -9.81 4.63
C THR A 15 -12.16 -9.41 5.43
N ALA A 16 -11.01 -9.99 5.10
CA ALA A 16 -9.72 -9.68 5.72
C ALA A 16 -9.23 -8.26 5.38
N GLY A 17 -9.69 -7.66 4.28
CA GLY A 17 -9.47 -6.25 3.99
C GLY A 17 -10.22 -5.32 4.96
N GLY A 18 -9.76 -4.08 5.04
CA GLY A 18 -10.50 -2.95 5.62
C GLY A 18 -11.22 -2.09 4.59
N ASP A 19 -10.89 -2.26 3.31
CA ASP A 19 -11.44 -1.49 2.20
C ASP A 19 -12.99 -1.45 2.22
N PRO A 20 -13.63 -0.30 1.97
CA PRO A 20 -15.09 -0.21 1.99
C PRO A 20 -15.83 -1.13 1.02
N ARG A 21 -15.17 -1.65 -0.02
CA ARG A 21 -15.73 -2.73 -0.87
C ARG A 21 -16.19 -3.94 -0.05
N ARG A 22 -15.59 -4.17 1.12
CA ARG A 22 -16.00 -5.21 2.06
C ARG A 22 -17.42 -5.04 2.60
N LEU A 23 -17.92 -3.82 2.75
CA LEU A 23 -19.23 -3.56 3.37
C LEU A 23 -20.38 -4.21 2.58
N GLY A 24 -20.23 -4.34 1.26
CA GLY A 24 -21.20 -5.06 0.41
C GLY A 24 -21.09 -6.59 0.50
N ASN A 25 -20.12 -7.11 1.27
CA ASN A 25 -19.82 -8.54 1.44
C ASN A 25 -19.98 -9.01 2.91
N GLU A 26 -20.59 -8.19 3.77
CA GLU A 26 -20.90 -8.56 5.17
C GLU A 26 -21.97 -9.67 5.23
N PRO A 27 -21.96 -10.54 6.26
CA PRO A 27 -21.13 -10.51 7.47
C PRO A 27 -19.70 -11.07 7.29
N GLY A 28 -19.33 -11.49 6.08
CA GLY A 28 -18.01 -12.01 5.78
C GLY A 28 -17.66 -13.33 6.47
N VAL A 29 -16.36 -13.65 6.52
CA VAL A 29 -15.79 -14.74 7.32
C VAL A 29 -15.63 -14.30 8.79
N PRO A 30 -16.01 -15.13 9.78
CA PRO A 30 -15.79 -14.83 11.20
C PRO A 30 -14.29 -14.78 11.56
N TRP A 31 -13.99 -14.36 12.79
CA TRP A 31 -12.61 -14.36 13.35
C TRP A 31 -11.62 -13.42 12.65
N ILE A 32 -12.12 -12.37 11.99
CA ILE A 32 -11.30 -11.27 11.46
C ILE A 32 -11.41 -10.06 12.36
N VAL A 33 -10.37 -9.84 13.16
CA VAL A 33 -10.21 -8.67 14.03
C VAL A 33 -9.55 -7.52 13.26
N ARG A 34 -10.09 -6.31 13.42
CA ARG A 34 -9.61 -5.10 12.75
C ARG A 34 -8.85 -4.21 13.72
N MET A 35 -7.68 -3.76 13.28
CA MET A 35 -6.76 -2.95 14.06
C MET A 35 -6.54 -1.57 13.40
N PRO A 36 -6.16 -0.54 14.17
CA PRO A 36 -5.95 0.80 13.66
C PRO A 36 -4.83 0.84 12.59
N ASP A 37 -4.98 1.74 11.63
CA ASP A 37 -3.94 2.02 10.63
C ASP A 37 -2.89 2.99 11.22
N PRO A 38 -1.58 2.78 10.96
CA PRO A 38 -0.51 3.73 11.28
C PRO A 38 -0.51 4.92 10.32
N TYR A 39 -1.63 5.65 10.28
CA TYR A 39 -1.87 6.71 9.30
C TYR A 39 -1.57 8.09 9.88
N ALA A 40 -0.30 8.50 9.83
CA ALA A 40 0.21 9.72 10.44
C ALA A 40 -0.55 11.01 10.10
N TYR A 41 -0.97 11.18 8.83
CA TYR A 41 -1.65 12.39 8.41
C TYR A 41 -3.07 12.56 8.98
N ARG A 42 -3.75 11.47 9.36
CA ARG A 42 -5.17 11.51 9.76
C ARG A 42 -5.44 11.02 11.18
N ASN A 43 -4.63 10.12 11.72
CA ASN A 43 -4.92 9.48 12.99
C ASN A 43 -4.60 10.44 14.16
N PRO A 44 -5.53 10.67 15.11
CA PRO A 44 -5.30 11.54 16.26
C PRO A 44 -4.11 11.14 17.14
N ALA A 45 -3.66 9.88 17.10
CA ALA A 45 -2.47 9.40 17.81
C ALA A 45 -1.20 10.22 17.47
N TYR A 46 -1.15 10.84 16.29
CA TYR A 46 0.01 11.58 15.80
C TYR A 46 -0.03 13.09 16.09
N ARG A 47 -1.11 13.61 16.68
CA ARG A 47 -1.24 15.05 16.95
C ARG A 47 -0.18 15.51 17.96
N GLY A 48 0.67 16.44 17.54
CA GLY A 48 1.76 16.97 18.37
C GLY A 48 2.89 15.97 18.60
N ARG A 49 3.02 14.94 17.73
CA ARG A 49 4.03 13.89 17.83
C ARG A 49 4.76 13.70 16.50
N THR A 50 5.94 13.13 16.56
CA THR A 50 6.63 12.57 15.39
C THR A 50 5.88 11.36 14.84
N GLN A 51 6.20 10.96 13.62
CA GLN A 51 5.64 9.75 13.03
C GLN A 51 5.99 8.50 13.86
N GLU A 52 7.24 8.38 14.29
CA GLU A 52 7.74 7.26 15.09
C GLU A 52 6.97 7.09 16.42
N GLU A 53 6.76 8.19 17.16
CA GLU A 53 5.98 8.14 18.40
C GLU A 53 4.53 7.73 18.17
N GLY A 54 3.89 8.26 17.13
CA GLY A 54 2.52 7.88 16.79
C GLY A 54 2.42 6.42 16.34
N ASP A 55 3.38 5.96 15.54
CA ASP A 55 3.48 4.58 15.07
C ASP A 55 3.64 3.58 16.22
N LEU A 56 4.48 3.91 17.22
CA LEU A 56 4.60 3.10 18.43
C LEU A 56 3.27 3.03 19.20
N ILE A 57 2.55 4.15 19.37
CA ILE A 57 1.23 4.14 20.01
C ILE A 57 0.26 3.21 19.26
N ILE A 58 0.27 3.22 17.92
CA ILE A 58 -0.56 2.30 17.13
C ILE A 58 -0.13 0.86 17.33
N ALA A 59 1.17 0.56 17.41
CA ALA A 59 1.66 -0.79 17.67
C ALA A 59 1.29 -1.30 19.07
N GLU A 60 1.36 -0.45 20.11
CA GLU A 60 0.90 -0.80 21.46
C GLU A 60 -0.61 -1.08 21.49
N GLN A 61 -1.42 -0.29 20.78
CA GLN A 61 -2.86 -0.58 20.62
C GLN A 61 -3.12 -1.93 19.94
N ILE A 62 -2.23 -2.36 19.04
CA ILE A 62 -2.33 -3.68 18.41
C ILE A 62 -2.03 -4.78 19.44
N GLU A 63 -1.05 -4.60 20.34
CA GLU A 63 -0.81 -5.55 21.42
C GLU A 63 -2.00 -5.64 22.38
N GLU A 64 -2.59 -4.50 22.78
CA GLU A 64 -3.81 -4.50 23.61
C GLU A 64 -4.95 -5.30 22.96
N ILE A 65 -5.15 -5.16 21.65
CA ILE A 65 -6.12 -5.96 20.89
C ILE A 65 -5.77 -7.45 20.95
N VAL A 66 -4.49 -7.81 20.77
CA VAL A 66 -4.02 -9.19 20.87
C VAL A 66 -4.33 -9.79 22.24
N GLU A 67 -4.12 -9.03 23.32
CA GLU A 67 -4.42 -9.45 24.68
C GLU A 67 -5.93 -9.62 24.94
N MET A 68 -6.76 -8.69 24.44
CA MET A 68 -8.21 -8.73 24.60
C MET A 68 -8.89 -9.88 23.85
N GLU A 69 -8.41 -10.21 22.65
CA GLU A 69 -8.94 -11.31 21.83
C GLU A 69 -8.47 -12.69 22.32
N GLY A 70 -7.46 -12.73 23.20
CA GLY A 70 -6.82 -13.95 23.65
C GLY A 70 -5.70 -14.35 22.70
N PRO A 71 -4.42 -14.16 23.07
CA PRO A 71 -3.30 -14.38 22.16
C PRO A 71 -3.22 -15.80 21.58
N GLY A 72 -3.66 -16.82 22.33
CA GLY A 72 -3.71 -18.21 21.87
C GLY A 72 -4.75 -18.51 20.79
N GLU A 73 -5.70 -17.59 20.55
CA GLU A 73 -6.74 -17.71 19.53
C GLU A 73 -6.37 -16.97 18.22
N ILE A 74 -5.26 -16.22 18.21
CA ILE A 74 -4.82 -15.44 17.06
C ILE A 74 -3.78 -16.22 16.26
N ALA A 75 -4.13 -16.58 15.02
CA ALA A 75 -3.20 -17.27 14.13
C ALA A 75 -2.16 -16.34 13.48
N ALA A 76 -2.59 -15.12 13.08
CA ALA A 76 -1.73 -14.23 12.30
C ALA A 76 -2.11 -12.75 12.42
N ILE A 77 -1.10 -11.89 12.35
CA ILE A 77 -1.24 -10.47 12.02
C ILE A 77 -0.93 -10.30 10.53
N MET A 78 -1.89 -9.75 9.78
CA MET A 78 -1.73 -9.44 8.36
C MET A 78 -1.70 -7.93 8.12
N VAL A 79 -0.67 -7.47 7.41
CA VAL A 79 -0.43 -6.08 7.02
C VAL A 79 0.08 -6.02 5.58
N GLU A 80 -0.03 -4.87 4.91
CA GLU A 80 0.72 -4.62 3.67
C GLU A 80 2.08 -4.04 4.05
N GLY A 81 3.15 -4.40 3.33
CA GLY A 81 4.48 -3.82 3.53
C GLY A 81 4.42 -2.30 3.39
N TYR A 82 4.19 -1.84 2.16
CA TYR A 82 3.70 -0.48 1.89
C TYR A 82 2.31 -0.60 1.29
N SER A 83 1.32 0.11 1.86
CA SER A 83 -0.06 -0.08 1.42
C SER A 83 -0.29 0.39 -0.03
N GLY A 84 -1.29 -0.17 -0.69
CA GLY A 84 -1.70 0.24 -2.03
C GLY A 84 -2.83 1.28 -2.00
N SER A 85 -4.01 0.84 -2.41
CA SER A 85 -5.22 1.67 -2.55
C SER A 85 -5.71 2.32 -1.27
N SER A 86 -5.24 1.84 -0.10
CA SER A 86 -5.48 2.42 1.22
C SER A 86 -4.92 3.83 1.37
N GLY A 87 -3.99 4.20 0.47
CA GLY A 87 -3.44 5.52 0.34
C GLY A 87 -1.93 5.55 0.49
N ILE A 88 -1.17 4.48 0.23
CA ILE A 88 0.30 4.50 0.39
C ILE A 88 0.73 4.95 1.79
N ILE A 89 0.14 4.32 2.81
CA ILE A 89 0.58 4.39 4.20
C ILE A 89 1.93 3.66 4.33
N GLN A 90 2.92 4.36 4.90
CA GLN A 90 4.30 3.91 5.08
C GLN A 90 4.69 4.12 6.54
N PRO A 91 4.58 3.07 7.38
CA PRO A 91 4.97 3.17 8.78
C PRO A 91 6.49 3.34 8.93
N SER A 92 6.92 3.80 10.10
CA SER A 92 8.32 3.81 10.51
C SER A 92 8.84 2.39 10.78
N ALA A 93 10.17 2.24 10.83
CA ALA A 93 10.80 0.98 11.22
C ALA A 93 10.38 0.52 12.62
N LEU A 94 10.10 1.45 13.54
CA LEU A 94 9.64 1.13 14.89
C LEU A 94 8.28 0.42 14.90
N TYR A 95 7.37 0.77 13.98
CA TYR A 95 6.08 0.07 13.85
C TYR A 95 6.27 -1.41 13.50
N PHE A 96 7.01 -1.69 12.43
CA PHE A 96 7.19 -3.07 11.96
C PHE A 96 8.05 -3.89 12.92
N LYS A 97 9.07 -3.28 13.53
CA LYS A 97 9.85 -3.91 14.61
C LYS A 97 8.95 -4.32 15.76
N ARG A 98 8.10 -3.42 16.25
CA ARG A 98 7.19 -3.71 17.35
C ARG A 98 6.14 -4.76 16.97
N LEU A 99 5.62 -4.75 15.75
CA LEU A 99 4.74 -5.82 15.26
C LEU A 99 5.43 -7.18 15.27
N ARG A 100 6.69 -7.26 14.84
CA ARG A 100 7.47 -8.50 14.87
C ARG A 100 7.66 -8.99 16.30
N GLU A 101 8.02 -8.10 17.23
CA GLU A 101 8.16 -8.41 18.66
C GLU A 101 6.85 -8.94 19.28
N ILE A 102 5.69 -8.34 18.94
CA ILE A 102 4.37 -8.84 19.37
C ILE A 102 4.16 -10.26 18.82
N CYS A 103 4.41 -10.46 17.53
CA CYS A 103 4.23 -11.77 16.90
C CYS A 103 5.10 -12.85 17.58
N ASP A 104 6.36 -12.52 17.86
CA ASP A 104 7.31 -13.45 18.51
C ASP A 104 6.93 -13.74 19.96
N LYS A 105 6.47 -12.73 20.71
CA LYS A 105 6.05 -12.85 22.11
C LYS A 105 4.87 -13.81 22.27
N TYR A 106 3.92 -13.79 21.35
CA TYR A 106 2.67 -14.57 21.46
C TYR A 106 2.60 -15.79 20.52
N GLY A 107 3.61 -16.03 19.68
CA GLY A 107 3.60 -17.14 18.72
C GLY A 107 2.63 -16.93 17.55
N ILE A 108 2.42 -15.67 17.16
CA ILE A 108 1.51 -15.26 16.08
C ILE A 108 2.32 -15.13 14.79
N LEU A 109 1.78 -15.57 13.65
CA LEU A 109 2.46 -15.39 12.36
C LEU A 109 2.33 -13.96 11.84
N LEU A 110 3.40 -13.43 11.25
CA LEU A 110 3.37 -12.17 10.51
C LEU A 110 3.20 -12.43 9.01
N ILE A 111 2.08 -11.98 8.46
CA ILE A 111 1.79 -12.01 7.02
C ILE A 111 1.99 -10.61 6.45
N VAL A 112 2.91 -10.48 5.48
CA VAL A 112 3.13 -9.23 4.76
C VAL A 112 2.63 -9.34 3.32
N ASP A 113 1.59 -8.57 3.01
CA ASP A 113 1.05 -8.43 1.68
C ASP A 113 1.89 -7.45 0.85
N GLU A 114 2.66 -8.00 -0.09
CA GLU A 114 3.55 -7.29 -1.01
C GLU A 114 2.97 -7.22 -2.41
N VAL A 115 1.67 -7.51 -2.58
CA VAL A 115 1.02 -7.54 -3.90
C VAL A 115 1.11 -6.19 -4.61
N MET A 116 1.12 -5.08 -3.87
CA MET A 116 1.29 -3.73 -4.44
C MET A 116 2.70 -3.20 -4.35
N SER A 117 3.41 -3.49 -3.25
CA SER A 117 4.68 -2.86 -2.89
C SER A 117 5.92 -3.65 -3.34
N GLY A 118 5.74 -4.93 -3.68
CA GLY A 118 6.80 -5.78 -4.20
C GLY A 118 7.28 -5.42 -5.59
N PHE A 119 8.38 -6.08 -5.97
CA PHE A 119 9.03 -6.03 -7.26
C PHE A 119 9.49 -4.63 -7.67
N GLY A 120 10.21 -3.93 -6.80
CA GLY A 120 10.86 -2.65 -7.15
C GLY A 120 9.97 -1.42 -7.02
N ARG A 121 8.67 -1.58 -6.74
CA ARG A 121 7.70 -0.47 -6.72
C ARG A 121 8.10 0.65 -5.75
N THR A 122 8.60 0.29 -4.58
CA THR A 122 9.05 1.23 -3.54
C THR A 122 10.54 1.59 -3.65
N GLY A 123 11.24 1.14 -4.70
CA GLY A 123 12.69 1.29 -4.81
C GLY A 123 13.48 0.22 -4.07
N GLU A 124 12.82 -0.78 -3.49
CA GLU A 124 13.42 -2.03 -2.99
C GLU A 124 12.69 -3.24 -3.59
N TRP A 125 13.25 -4.44 -3.44
CA TRP A 125 12.61 -5.66 -3.96
C TRP A 125 11.23 -5.87 -3.36
N PHE A 126 11.08 -5.65 -2.06
CA PHE A 126 9.80 -5.68 -1.36
C PHE A 126 9.65 -4.45 -0.45
N GLY A 127 8.41 -4.05 -0.15
CA GLY A 127 8.13 -2.98 0.81
C GLY A 127 8.72 -3.27 2.19
N ILE A 128 8.70 -4.52 2.63
CA ILE A 128 9.28 -4.97 3.90
C ILE A 128 10.81 -4.85 3.95
N ASP A 129 11.51 -4.81 2.81
CA ASP A 129 12.97 -4.70 2.76
C ASP A 129 13.47 -3.32 3.24
N HIS A 130 12.59 -2.32 3.32
CA HIS A 130 12.88 -1.05 4.01
C HIS A 130 13.06 -1.23 5.52
N TYR A 131 12.72 -2.41 6.07
CA TYR A 131 12.77 -2.75 7.49
C TYR A 131 13.58 -4.04 7.70
N PRO A 132 14.91 -4.02 7.55
CA PRO A 132 15.75 -5.22 7.49
C PRO A 132 15.74 -6.08 8.76
N GLU A 133 15.28 -5.55 9.89
CA GLU A 133 15.12 -6.31 11.15
C GLU A 133 13.83 -7.14 11.20
N VAL A 134 12.97 -7.07 10.18
CA VAL A 134 11.60 -7.61 10.21
C VAL A 134 11.48 -8.72 9.18
N GLN A 135 11.46 -9.96 9.66
CA GLN A 135 11.26 -11.12 8.81
C GLN A 135 9.78 -11.57 8.87
N PRO A 136 9.04 -11.56 7.74
CA PRO A 136 7.70 -12.10 7.68
C PRO A 136 7.72 -13.64 7.69
N ASP A 137 6.66 -14.24 8.23
CA ASP A 137 6.44 -15.68 8.17
C ASP A 137 5.81 -16.09 6.84
N ILE A 138 4.95 -15.23 6.29
CA ILE A 138 4.31 -15.42 4.99
C ILE A 138 4.32 -14.11 4.22
N MET A 139 4.61 -14.15 2.92
CA MET A 139 4.44 -13.04 1.99
C MET A 139 3.43 -13.37 0.91
N ALA A 140 2.50 -12.44 0.65
CA ALA A 140 1.59 -12.54 -0.50
C ALA A 140 2.14 -11.71 -1.68
N LEU A 141 2.33 -12.36 -2.83
CA LEU A 141 2.91 -11.78 -4.04
C LEU A 141 1.95 -11.90 -5.21
N ALA A 142 1.88 -10.89 -6.07
CA ALA A 142 1.20 -10.92 -7.37
C ALA A 142 1.69 -9.73 -8.22
N LYS A 143 0.86 -9.22 -9.13
CA LYS A 143 1.08 -7.99 -9.94
C LYS A 143 2.48 -7.91 -10.58
N GLY A 144 3.43 -7.26 -9.89
CA GLY A 144 4.81 -7.10 -10.32
C GLY A 144 5.52 -8.42 -10.56
N ILE A 145 5.07 -9.53 -9.97
CA ILE A 145 5.67 -10.86 -10.17
C ILE A 145 5.75 -11.27 -11.64
N THR A 146 4.82 -10.81 -12.48
CA THR A 146 4.80 -11.05 -13.94
C THR A 146 4.69 -9.76 -14.73
N SER A 147 4.88 -8.60 -14.09
CA SER A 147 4.60 -7.28 -14.67
C SER A 147 3.22 -7.18 -15.36
N GLY A 148 2.24 -7.97 -14.91
CA GLY A 148 0.90 -8.03 -15.50
C GLY A 148 0.75 -8.81 -16.82
N TYR A 149 1.79 -9.48 -17.31
CA TYR A 149 1.75 -10.22 -18.58
C TYR A 149 0.86 -11.46 -18.51
N VAL A 150 0.93 -12.21 -17.42
CA VAL A 150 0.17 -13.44 -17.19
C VAL A 150 -0.27 -13.49 -15.72
N PRO A 151 -1.50 -13.92 -15.39
CA PRO A 151 -1.94 -14.06 -14.01
C PRO A 151 -1.07 -15.04 -13.22
N LEU A 152 -0.40 -14.53 -12.19
CA LEU A 152 0.36 -15.31 -11.22
C LEU A 152 0.22 -14.64 -9.85
N GLY A 153 0.00 -15.47 -8.83
CA GLY A 153 0.11 -15.09 -7.43
C GLY A 153 0.88 -16.16 -6.67
N ALA A 154 1.54 -15.78 -5.59
CA ALA A 154 2.29 -16.68 -4.74
C ALA A 154 2.07 -16.34 -3.27
N ALA A 155 2.01 -17.37 -2.43
CA ALA A 155 2.24 -17.26 -1.00
C ALA A 155 3.64 -17.84 -0.73
N VAL A 156 4.59 -16.98 -0.39
CA VAL A 156 5.93 -17.41 0.02
C VAL A 156 5.87 -17.63 1.53
N VAL A 157 6.38 -18.76 2.01
CA VAL A 157 6.34 -19.12 3.43
C VAL A 157 7.75 -19.35 3.96
N SER A 158 7.94 -19.12 5.26
CA SER A 158 9.19 -19.43 5.95
C SER A 158 9.50 -20.92 5.94
N GLU A 159 10.77 -21.28 6.11
CA GLU A 159 11.23 -22.67 6.14
C GLU A 159 10.50 -23.52 7.20
N PRO A 160 10.22 -23.05 8.44
CA PRO A 160 9.44 -23.82 9.40
C PRO A 160 8.01 -24.14 8.92
N ILE A 161 7.34 -23.21 8.23
CA ILE A 161 6.00 -23.46 7.68
C ILE A 161 6.09 -24.46 6.53
N ALA A 162 7.07 -24.32 5.63
CA ALA A 162 7.27 -25.26 4.54
C ALA A 162 7.55 -26.68 5.06
N ALA A 163 8.45 -26.82 6.03
CA ALA A 163 8.86 -28.10 6.60
C ALA A 163 7.70 -28.85 7.27
N PHE A 164 6.73 -28.14 7.86
CA PHE A 164 5.52 -28.77 8.38
C PHE A 164 4.74 -29.55 7.30
N PHE A 165 4.76 -29.07 6.05
CA PHE A 165 4.07 -29.72 4.94
C PHE A 165 4.91 -30.78 4.21
N ASP A 166 6.13 -31.08 4.67
CA ASP A 166 6.94 -32.19 4.14
C ASP A 166 6.32 -33.56 4.49
N ASP A 167 5.68 -33.66 5.65
CA ASP A 167 4.99 -34.86 6.13
C ASP A 167 3.49 -34.67 6.42
N HIS A 168 2.97 -33.44 6.31
CA HIS A 168 1.54 -33.14 6.40
C HIS A 168 0.97 -32.69 5.04
N THR A 169 -0.06 -33.38 4.55
CA THR A 169 -0.71 -32.99 3.30
C THR A 169 -1.44 -31.65 3.43
N LEU A 170 -1.04 -30.66 2.62
CA LEU A 170 -1.83 -29.44 2.43
C LEU A 170 -3.10 -29.76 1.64
N ILE A 171 -4.26 -29.71 2.30
CA ILE A 171 -5.58 -29.92 1.67
C ILE A 171 -6.04 -28.62 1.00
N ALA A 172 -5.29 -28.19 -0.02
CA ALA A 172 -5.61 -27.04 -0.86
C ALA A 172 -4.93 -27.17 -2.23
N GLY A 173 -5.54 -26.60 -3.27
CA GLY A 173 -4.94 -26.58 -4.59
C GLY A 173 -5.83 -25.90 -5.63
N LEU A 174 -5.19 -25.28 -6.62
CA LEU A 174 -5.85 -24.70 -7.78
C LEU A 174 -5.39 -25.47 -9.02
N THR A 175 -6.29 -25.71 -9.99
CA THR A 175 -5.95 -26.40 -11.25
C THR A 175 -4.78 -25.74 -11.99
N TYR A 176 -4.68 -24.42 -11.91
CA TYR A 176 -3.59 -23.63 -12.52
C TYR A 176 -2.48 -23.25 -11.53
N SER A 177 -2.40 -23.91 -10.37
CA SER A 177 -1.27 -23.75 -9.47
C SER A 177 0.02 -24.12 -10.21
N ALA A 178 1.03 -23.25 -10.11
CA ALA A 178 2.31 -23.38 -10.84
C ALA A 178 2.16 -23.55 -12.36
N HIS A 179 1.21 -22.84 -13.00
CA HIS A 179 1.03 -22.90 -14.46
C HIS A 179 2.34 -22.53 -15.19
N PRO A 180 2.90 -23.42 -16.05
CA PRO A 180 4.24 -23.24 -16.62
C PRO A 180 4.46 -21.92 -17.36
N LEU A 181 3.47 -21.45 -18.14
CA LEU A 181 3.54 -20.15 -18.82
C LEU A 181 3.63 -18.97 -17.84
N ALA A 182 2.89 -19.04 -16.73
CA ALA A 182 2.89 -17.97 -15.72
C ALA A 182 4.22 -17.97 -14.96
N CYS A 183 4.75 -19.15 -14.60
CA CYS A 183 6.07 -19.29 -14.00
C CYS A 183 7.18 -18.80 -14.94
N ALA A 184 7.15 -19.15 -16.23
CA ALA A 184 8.12 -18.67 -17.21
C ALA A 184 8.10 -17.14 -17.35
N ALA A 185 6.90 -16.54 -17.44
CA ALA A 185 6.74 -15.10 -17.46
C ALA A 185 7.28 -14.44 -16.17
N GLY A 186 7.09 -15.08 -15.01
CA GLY A 186 7.58 -14.57 -13.74
C GLY A 186 9.10 -14.62 -13.63
N VAL A 187 9.72 -15.72 -14.05
CA VAL A 187 11.19 -15.84 -14.11
C VAL A 187 11.78 -14.76 -15.02
N GLU A 188 11.25 -14.61 -16.23
CA GLU A 188 11.74 -13.60 -17.17
C GLU A 188 11.54 -12.18 -16.66
N THR A 189 10.38 -11.89 -16.04
CA THR A 189 10.13 -10.59 -15.42
C THR A 189 11.18 -10.24 -14.36
N ILE A 190 11.54 -11.20 -13.51
CA ILE A 190 12.59 -11.01 -12.50
C ILE A 190 13.97 -10.79 -13.15
N GLN A 191 14.27 -11.46 -14.26
CA GLN A 191 15.50 -11.21 -15.01
C GLN A 191 15.54 -9.80 -15.60
N VAL A 192 14.45 -9.35 -16.24
CA VAL A 192 14.34 -7.97 -16.74
C VAL A 192 14.53 -6.94 -15.62
N TYR A 193 13.95 -7.17 -14.43
CA TYR A 193 14.19 -6.28 -13.28
C TYR A 193 15.67 -6.15 -12.89
N ARG A 194 16.44 -7.23 -13.03
CA ARG A 194 17.89 -7.25 -12.75
C ARG A 194 18.69 -6.65 -13.90
N ASP A 195 18.47 -7.10 -15.12
CA ASP A 195 19.25 -6.72 -16.30
C ASP A 195 19.11 -5.22 -16.62
N GLU A 196 17.91 -4.67 -16.42
CA GLU A 196 17.64 -3.24 -16.64
C GLU A 196 17.77 -2.39 -15.36
N ASN A 197 18.20 -2.99 -14.23
CA ASN A 197 18.34 -2.32 -12.92
C ASN A 197 17.08 -1.54 -12.50
N LEU A 198 15.90 -2.13 -12.66
CA LEU A 198 14.63 -1.41 -12.52
C LEU A 198 14.29 -1.04 -11.06
N ILE A 199 14.84 -1.77 -10.08
CA ILE A 199 14.71 -1.42 -8.66
C ILE A 199 15.48 -0.12 -8.38
N ASP A 200 16.73 -0.04 -8.82
CA ASP A 200 17.56 1.16 -8.67
C ASP A 200 16.97 2.34 -9.43
N ARG A 201 16.47 2.10 -10.65
CA ARG A 201 15.75 3.10 -11.42
C ARG A 201 14.53 3.64 -10.68
N SER A 202 13.74 2.76 -10.05
CA SER A 202 12.59 3.16 -9.23
C SER A 202 13.01 4.01 -8.04
N ARG A 203 14.13 3.67 -7.39
CA ARG A 203 14.70 4.45 -6.27
C ARG A 203 15.12 5.84 -6.72
N GLU A 204 15.86 5.97 -7.82
CA GLU A 204 16.38 7.26 -8.30
C GLU A 204 15.29 8.14 -8.92
N LEU A 205 14.48 7.61 -9.82
CA LEU A 205 13.36 8.35 -10.40
C LEU A 205 12.26 8.65 -9.37
N GLY A 206 12.15 7.82 -8.34
CA GLY A 206 11.32 8.09 -7.18
C GLY A 206 11.72 9.38 -6.46
N LYS A 207 13.02 9.71 -6.37
CA LYS A 207 13.47 11.00 -5.80
C LYS A 207 13.03 12.17 -6.68
N VAL A 208 13.11 12.03 -8.00
CA VAL A 208 12.65 13.04 -8.96
C VAL A 208 11.14 13.26 -8.84
N LEU A 209 10.36 12.18 -8.85
CA LEU A 209 8.90 12.25 -8.65
C LEU A 209 8.57 12.87 -7.30
N ARG A 210 9.24 12.46 -6.21
CA ARG A 210 9.02 13.00 -4.87
C ARG A 210 9.25 14.51 -4.84
N LYS A 211 10.36 14.97 -5.41
CA LYS A 211 10.68 16.40 -5.50
C LYS A 211 9.57 17.15 -6.26
N GLY A 212 9.17 16.67 -7.43
CA GLY A 212 8.11 17.29 -8.22
C GLY A 212 6.78 17.40 -7.48
N LEU A 213 6.37 16.34 -6.77
CA LEU A 213 5.14 16.37 -5.97
C LEU A 213 5.22 17.33 -4.78
N VAL A 214 6.41 17.49 -4.17
CA VAL A 214 6.64 18.49 -3.11
C VAL A 214 6.64 19.91 -3.68
N ASP A 215 7.29 20.16 -4.81
CA ASP A 215 7.24 21.46 -5.49
C ASP A 215 5.79 21.85 -5.85
N LEU A 216 4.98 20.89 -6.32
CA LEU A 216 3.54 21.08 -6.53
C LEU A 216 2.81 21.41 -5.23
N ALA A 217 3.18 20.78 -4.12
CA ALA A 217 2.58 21.08 -2.82
C ALA A 217 2.94 22.49 -2.32
N GLU A 218 4.11 23.02 -2.66
CA GLU A 218 4.44 24.42 -2.37
C GLU A 218 3.58 25.40 -3.18
N LYS A 219 3.26 25.05 -4.43
CA LYS A 219 2.47 25.87 -5.34
C LYS A 219 0.96 25.80 -5.10
N HIS A 220 0.44 24.61 -4.77
CA HIS A 220 -0.99 24.33 -4.71
C HIS A 220 -1.46 24.10 -3.28
N PRO A 221 -2.21 25.05 -2.68
CA PRO A 221 -2.66 24.94 -1.29
C PRO A 221 -3.56 23.71 -1.05
N VAL A 222 -4.25 23.20 -2.07
CA VAL A 222 -5.10 22.00 -1.96
C VAL A 222 -4.33 20.73 -1.65
N ILE A 223 -3.01 20.66 -1.89
CA ILE A 223 -2.22 19.49 -1.48
C ILE A 223 -1.99 19.57 0.03
N GLY A 224 -2.56 18.63 0.76
CA GLY A 224 -2.41 18.54 2.21
C GLY A 224 -1.27 17.60 2.64
N ASP A 225 -0.99 16.57 1.84
CA ASP A 225 0.04 15.57 2.14
C ASP A 225 0.62 14.97 0.86
N VAL A 226 1.91 14.62 0.92
CA VAL A 226 2.67 13.98 -0.16
C VAL A 226 3.40 12.77 0.42
N ARG A 227 2.94 11.56 0.09
CA ARG A 227 3.45 10.32 0.70
C ARG A 227 3.76 9.26 -0.32
N GLY A 228 4.77 8.44 -0.05
CA GLY A 228 5.37 7.65 -1.11
C GLY A 228 6.89 7.46 -1.00
N THR A 229 7.38 6.41 -1.65
CA THR A 229 8.80 6.22 -1.94
C THR A 229 8.94 5.42 -3.23
N GLY A 230 10.11 5.47 -3.86
CA GLY A 230 10.31 4.94 -5.20
C GLY A 230 9.27 5.51 -6.18
N LEU A 231 8.84 4.69 -7.14
CA LEU A 231 7.72 5.01 -8.04
C LEU A 231 6.36 4.63 -7.45
N HIS A 232 6.18 4.71 -6.13
CA HIS A 232 4.93 4.43 -5.42
C HIS A 232 4.55 5.62 -4.54
N GLN A 233 3.96 6.66 -5.15
CA GLN A 233 3.67 7.90 -4.46
C GLN A 233 2.27 8.41 -4.75
N MET A 234 1.80 9.36 -3.96
CA MET A 234 0.49 9.95 -4.13
C MET A 234 0.46 11.34 -3.46
N ILE A 235 -0.52 12.14 -3.86
CA ILE A 235 -0.90 13.39 -3.18
C ILE A 235 -2.30 13.26 -2.61
N GLU A 236 -2.49 13.81 -1.41
CA GLU A 236 -3.79 13.88 -0.77
C GLU A 236 -4.30 15.31 -0.71
N LEU A 237 -5.50 15.50 -1.25
CA LEU A 237 -6.09 16.81 -1.43
C LEU A 237 -7.03 17.15 -0.28
N VAL A 238 -6.93 18.39 0.19
CA VAL A 238 -7.70 18.95 1.29
C VAL A 238 -8.31 20.28 0.87
N LYS A 239 -9.40 20.65 1.53
CA LYS A 239 -9.95 21.99 1.43
C LYS A 239 -9.20 22.98 2.31
N ASN A 240 -8.62 22.53 3.42
CA ASN A 240 -7.87 23.37 4.34
C ASN A 240 -6.76 22.53 4.99
N ARG A 241 -5.52 23.06 5.01
CA ARG A 241 -4.35 22.35 5.55
C ARG A 241 -4.37 22.23 7.07
N ASP A 242 -4.95 23.20 7.77
CA ASP A 242 -5.01 23.22 9.24
C ASP A 242 -6.04 22.20 9.75
N THR A 243 -7.23 22.16 9.14
CA THR A 243 -8.30 21.24 9.53
C THR A 243 -8.12 19.83 8.93
N ARG A 244 -7.36 19.73 7.83
CA ARG A 244 -7.18 18.52 7.01
C ARG A 244 -8.50 17.96 6.46
N GLU A 245 -9.51 18.82 6.30
CA GLU A 245 -10.79 18.45 5.70
C GLU A 245 -10.54 17.96 4.26
N PRO A 246 -10.92 16.71 3.91
CA PRO A 246 -10.62 16.15 2.60
C PRO A 246 -11.44 16.82 1.48
N MET A 247 -10.83 17.03 0.32
CA MET A 247 -11.53 17.53 -0.89
C MET A 247 -12.72 16.65 -1.31
N SER A 248 -12.64 15.35 -0.97
CA SER A 248 -13.72 14.39 -1.10
C SER A 248 -13.67 13.40 0.07
N PRO A 249 -14.79 13.16 0.78
CA PRO A 249 -14.79 12.32 1.97
C PRO A 249 -14.50 10.85 1.67
N PHE A 250 -13.85 10.19 2.62
CA PHE A 250 -13.62 8.74 2.60
C PHE A 250 -14.95 7.98 2.59
N ASN A 251 -15.02 6.90 1.80
CA ASN A 251 -16.19 6.00 1.72
C ASN A 251 -17.52 6.72 1.40
N LYS A 252 -17.46 7.74 0.55
CA LYS A 252 -18.61 8.43 -0.03
C LYS A 252 -18.40 8.58 -1.54
N PRO A 253 -19.46 8.85 -2.32
CA PRO A 253 -19.30 9.25 -3.71
C PRO A 253 -18.31 10.41 -3.83
N MET A 254 -17.48 10.40 -4.87
CA MET A 254 -16.54 11.49 -5.13
C MET A 254 -17.30 12.82 -5.29
N THR A 255 -16.73 13.89 -4.76
CA THR A 255 -17.23 15.26 -4.96
C THR A 255 -17.03 15.70 -6.41
N ASP A 256 -17.80 16.68 -6.86
CA ASP A 256 -17.72 17.15 -8.24
C ASP A 256 -16.35 17.73 -8.62
N PRO A 257 -15.65 18.48 -7.75
CA PRO A 257 -14.26 18.89 -8.01
C PRO A 257 -13.33 17.71 -8.30
N MET A 258 -13.41 16.64 -7.48
CA MET A 258 -12.56 15.46 -7.67
C MET A 258 -12.95 14.65 -8.92
N LYS A 259 -14.23 14.59 -9.29
CA LYS A 259 -14.67 14.00 -10.57
C LYS A 259 -14.13 14.79 -11.76
N ALA A 260 -14.23 16.12 -11.71
CA ALA A 260 -13.74 17.01 -12.75
C ALA A 260 -12.22 16.89 -12.91
N ALA A 261 -11.48 16.85 -11.79
CA ALA A 261 -10.03 16.62 -11.81
C ALA A 261 -9.68 15.25 -12.42
N SER A 262 -10.38 14.18 -12.02
CA SER A 262 -10.17 12.85 -12.60
C SER A 262 -10.44 12.82 -14.12
N ALA A 263 -11.47 13.53 -14.59
CA ALA A 263 -11.77 13.64 -16.01
C ALA A 263 -10.69 14.46 -16.75
N ALA A 264 -10.25 15.58 -16.17
CA ALA A 264 -9.25 16.47 -16.76
C ALA A 264 -7.87 15.79 -16.88
N LEU A 265 -7.45 15.01 -15.88
CA LEU A 265 -6.23 14.20 -15.95
C LEU A 265 -6.28 13.26 -17.17
N LYS A 266 -7.40 12.55 -17.34
CA LYS A 266 -7.61 11.63 -18.46
C LYS A 266 -7.65 12.36 -19.81
N GLU A 267 -8.34 13.49 -19.90
CA GLU A 267 -8.43 14.31 -21.13
C GLU A 267 -7.06 14.83 -21.57
N LYS A 268 -6.21 15.20 -20.61
CA LYS A 268 -4.83 15.65 -20.84
C LYS A 268 -3.85 14.49 -21.08
N GLY A 269 -4.31 13.24 -21.05
CA GLY A 269 -3.48 12.06 -21.34
C GLY A 269 -2.83 11.37 -20.14
N LEU A 270 -3.10 11.82 -18.90
CA LEU A 270 -2.56 11.20 -17.69
C LEU A 270 -3.55 10.19 -17.11
N GLN A 271 -3.32 8.90 -17.39
CA GLN A 271 -4.10 7.81 -16.83
C GLN A 271 -3.58 7.44 -15.43
N THR A 272 -4.31 7.84 -14.39
CA THR A 272 -4.00 7.47 -13.00
C THR A 272 -5.23 7.15 -12.17
N MET A 273 -5.03 6.50 -11.02
CA MET A 273 -6.09 6.27 -10.05
C MET A 273 -6.35 7.55 -9.25
N VAL A 274 -7.58 8.03 -9.31
CA VAL A 274 -8.13 9.03 -8.38
C VAL A 274 -9.11 8.32 -7.47
N ARG A 275 -8.90 8.42 -6.15
CA ARG A 275 -9.75 7.75 -5.17
C ARG A 275 -10.10 8.70 -4.03
N TRP A 276 -11.37 9.10 -3.98
CA TRP A 276 -11.84 10.16 -3.09
C TRP A 276 -11.00 11.42 -3.28
N ASN A 277 -10.21 11.80 -2.28
CA ASN A 277 -9.33 12.95 -2.30
C ASN A 277 -7.86 12.61 -2.59
N MET A 278 -7.57 11.41 -3.07
CA MET A 278 -6.22 10.93 -3.33
C MET A 278 -5.95 10.80 -4.83
N ILE A 279 -4.84 11.32 -5.30
CA ILE A 279 -4.34 11.12 -6.67
C ILE A 279 -3.03 10.33 -6.58
N PHE A 280 -3.00 9.16 -7.20
CA PHE A 280 -1.86 8.25 -7.14
C PHE A 280 -0.88 8.53 -8.27
N SER A 281 0.39 8.21 -8.07
CA SER A 281 1.50 8.33 -9.02
C SER A 281 2.32 7.05 -8.94
N THR A 282 1.92 6.07 -9.75
CA THR A 282 2.51 4.72 -9.76
C THR A 282 2.85 4.27 -11.19
N PRO A 283 3.75 4.99 -11.90
CA PRO A 283 4.05 4.71 -13.31
C PRO A 283 4.81 3.38 -13.51
N PRO A 284 4.90 2.83 -14.72
CA PRO A 284 5.81 1.71 -15.00
C PRO A 284 7.25 2.02 -14.58
N LEU A 285 8.01 1.00 -14.13
CA LEU A 285 9.38 1.22 -13.63
C LEU A 285 10.35 1.72 -14.70
N ILE A 286 10.00 1.51 -15.97
CA ILE A 286 10.74 2.00 -17.15
C ILE A 286 10.49 3.47 -17.48
N ILE A 287 9.61 4.17 -16.74
CA ILE A 287 9.28 5.58 -17.03
C ILE A 287 10.55 6.44 -17.14
N THR A 288 10.56 7.42 -18.03
CA THR A 288 11.68 8.37 -18.19
C THR A 288 11.45 9.64 -17.39
N GLU A 289 12.53 10.39 -17.10
CA GLU A 289 12.41 11.72 -16.46
C GLU A 289 11.53 12.67 -17.28
N ALA A 290 11.63 12.64 -18.60
CA ALA A 290 10.80 13.46 -19.48
C ALA A 290 9.30 13.13 -19.34
N GLN A 291 8.94 11.84 -19.28
CA GLN A 291 7.56 11.40 -19.06
C GLN A 291 7.07 11.71 -17.63
N LEU A 292 7.96 11.65 -16.64
CA LEU A 292 7.64 12.09 -15.29
C LEU A 292 7.33 13.59 -15.27
N GLN A 293 8.15 14.40 -15.94
CA GLN A 293 7.93 15.83 -16.05
C GLN A 293 6.60 16.15 -16.77
N GLU A 294 6.30 15.47 -17.88
CA GLU A 294 5.02 15.60 -18.58
C GLU A 294 3.83 15.30 -17.63
N GLY A 295 3.93 14.22 -16.83
CA GLY A 295 2.92 13.89 -15.83
C GLY A 295 2.78 14.96 -14.74
N LEU A 296 3.89 15.52 -14.27
CA LEU A 296 3.90 16.59 -13.27
C LEU A 296 3.29 17.89 -13.83
N ASP A 297 3.57 18.24 -15.08
CA ASP A 297 2.99 19.41 -15.75
C ASP A 297 1.47 19.27 -15.94
N ILE A 298 1.00 18.05 -16.23
CA ILE A 298 -0.44 17.76 -16.30
C ILE A 298 -1.08 17.87 -14.91
N LEU A 299 -0.43 17.34 -13.87
CA LEU A 299 -0.90 17.46 -12.48
C LEU A 299 -1.00 18.93 -12.06
N ASP A 300 0.04 19.73 -12.30
CA ASP A 300 0.09 21.17 -12.06
C ASP A 300 -1.13 21.88 -12.66
N SER A 301 -1.38 21.65 -13.96
CA SER A 301 -2.49 22.25 -14.68
C SER A 301 -3.85 21.88 -14.10
N VAL A 302 -4.03 20.63 -13.64
CA VAL A 302 -5.30 20.18 -13.04
C VAL A 302 -5.46 20.74 -11.62
N LEU A 303 -4.38 20.80 -10.85
CA LEU A 303 -4.37 21.32 -9.49
C LEU A 303 -4.69 22.82 -9.45
N THR A 304 -4.23 23.62 -10.43
CA THR A 304 -4.65 25.01 -10.58
C THR A 304 -6.18 25.17 -10.62
N GLY A 305 -6.87 24.23 -11.29
CA GLY A 305 -8.33 24.23 -11.34
C GLY A 305 -8.99 23.81 -10.02
N LEU A 306 -8.28 23.11 -9.14
CA LEU A 306 -8.76 22.72 -7.83
C LEU A 306 -8.51 23.78 -6.75
N ASP A 307 -7.51 24.65 -6.91
CA ASP A 307 -7.16 25.68 -5.93
C ASP A 307 -8.31 26.62 -5.57
N GLN A 308 -9.26 26.84 -6.48
CA GLN A 308 -10.48 27.62 -6.21
C GLN A 308 -11.41 26.98 -5.14
N HIS A 309 -11.20 25.71 -4.81
CA HIS A 309 -11.93 24.99 -3.76
C HIS A 309 -11.17 24.93 -2.43
N TYR A 310 -10.02 25.61 -2.33
CA TYR A 310 -9.31 25.78 -1.06
C TYR A 310 -10.03 26.82 -0.19
N GLU A 311 -10.18 26.51 1.08
CA GLU A 311 -10.86 27.26 2.11
C GLU A 311 -9.82 27.65 3.19
N GLY A 312 -8.91 28.58 2.87
CA GLY A 312 -7.85 29.03 3.77
C GLY A 312 -7.04 30.19 3.22
#